data_AF-A0A5J4VSR6-F1
#
_entry.id   AF-A0A5J4VSR6-F1
#
_cell.length_a   1.000
_cell.length_b   1.000
_cell.length_c   1.000
_cell.angle_alpha   90.00
_cell.angle_beta   90.00
_cell.angle_gamma   90.00
#
_symmetry.space_group_name_H-M   'P 1'
#
loop_
_entity.id
_entity.type
_entity.pdbx_description
1 polymer ?
#
loop_
_entity_poly.entity_id
_entity_poly.type
_entity_poly.pdbx_seq_one_letter_code
_entity_poly.pdbx_strand_id
1 'polypeptide(L)'
;MQIYNRENKNTQYVPFYMAAGSRLLMNEVSPIAVGVTALRASADVIYSDPNGFPVAIEYSERYALILLISAMRILSALEIGTAILVVMSKVSTSLIFTSVSEHTEDGLIGVNVQGQVLQIGVDERDIVPYITQKLQNVPLAHRIMEKQLKWQLLQPGEVLITYHTIQRFRTALPTGGRAPPLMQYPAVLLQHRRLNEQESLEQLRPIEPQ
;
A
#
# COMPACT_ATOMS: atom_id res chain seq x y z
N MET A 1 1.18 -1.90 -11.03
CA MET A 1 2.52 -2.04 -10.43
C MET A 1 3.44 -2.60 -11.49
N GLN A 2 4.07 -1.71 -12.25
CA GLN A 2 5.12 -2.09 -13.19
C GLN A 2 6.43 -2.25 -12.42
N ILE A 3 6.91 -3.48 -12.32
CA ILE A 3 8.26 -3.76 -11.84
C ILE A 3 9.16 -3.61 -13.07
N TYR A 4 9.99 -2.57 -13.11
CA TYR A 4 10.99 -2.40 -14.16
C TYR A 4 12.06 -3.48 -13.98
N ASN A 5 11.97 -4.54 -14.78
CA ASN A 5 13.08 -5.45 -15.02
C ASN A 5 13.42 -5.39 -16.51
N ARG A 6 14.65 -4.96 -16.82
CA ARG A 6 15.12 -4.79 -18.21
C ARG A 6 15.43 -6.13 -18.89
N GLU A 7 15.27 -7.27 -18.21
CA GLU A 7 15.53 -8.58 -18.77
C GLU A 7 14.34 -9.56 -18.65
N ASN A 8 13.87 -9.97 -19.82
CA ASN A 8 13.06 -11.15 -20.14
C ASN A 8 11.56 -11.22 -19.75
N LYS A 9 10.75 -11.27 -20.82
CA LYS A 9 9.30 -11.56 -20.83
C LYS A 9 9.03 -13.07 -20.85
N ASN A 10 9.29 -13.79 -19.76
CA ASN A 10 8.80 -15.18 -19.66
C ASN A 10 8.21 -15.46 -18.28
N THR A 11 6.88 -15.56 -18.24
CA THR A 11 6.11 -15.91 -17.04
C THR A 11 6.25 -17.41 -16.79
N GLN A 12 7.15 -17.81 -15.89
CA GLN A 12 7.18 -19.18 -15.38
C GLN A 12 6.15 -19.34 -14.26
N TYR A 13 5.25 -20.32 -14.41
CA TYR A 13 4.36 -20.74 -13.34
C TYR A 13 5.17 -21.49 -12.29
N VAL A 14 5.38 -20.87 -11.13
CA VAL A 14 6.02 -21.52 -9.97
C VAL A 14 4.92 -21.97 -9.01
N PRO A 15 4.83 -23.26 -8.66
CA PRO A 15 3.87 -23.73 -7.66
C PRO A 15 4.18 -23.09 -6.30
N PHE A 16 3.14 -22.61 -5.62
CA PHE A 16 3.23 -22.07 -4.28
C PHE A 16 2.90 -23.17 -3.27
N TYR A 17 3.76 -23.35 -2.27
CA TYR A 17 3.52 -24.25 -1.15
C TYR A 17 3.11 -23.43 0.07
N MET A 18 1.99 -23.79 0.69
CA MET A 18 1.71 -23.30 2.03
C MET A 18 2.63 -24.07 2.99
N ALA A 19 3.79 -23.50 3.31
CA ALA A 19 4.62 -24.05 4.36
C ALA A 19 3.85 -23.90 5.68
N ALA A 20 3.51 -25.02 6.31
CA ALA A 20 2.88 -25.03 7.62
C ALA A 20 3.82 -24.33 8.63
N GLY A 21 3.51 -23.09 9.03
CA GLY A 21 4.18 -22.43 10.15
C GLY A 21 4.58 -20.96 10.01
N SER A 22 4.45 -20.32 8.85
CA SER A 22 4.79 -18.89 8.73
C SER A 22 3.55 -18.00 8.66
N ARG A 23 3.29 -17.29 9.74
CA ARG A 23 2.19 -16.34 9.86
C ARG A 23 2.73 -14.95 10.19
N LEU A 24 2.34 -13.96 9.41
CA LEU A 24 2.60 -12.56 9.70
C LEU A 24 1.49 -12.05 10.63
N LEU A 25 1.89 -11.51 11.77
CA LEU A 25 0.98 -10.90 12.74
C LEU A 25 1.13 -9.39 12.70
N MET A 26 0.01 -8.69 12.52
CA MET A 26 -0.06 -7.23 12.46
C MET A 26 -0.92 -6.77 13.64
N ASN A 27 -0.26 -6.33 14.70
CA ASN A 27 -0.91 -5.89 15.92
C ASN A 27 -0.66 -4.40 16.14
N GLU A 28 -1.70 -3.69 16.53
CA GLU A 28 -1.57 -2.32 17.01
C GLU A 28 -0.74 -2.27 18.30
N VAL A 29 0.23 -1.36 18.35
CA VAL A 29 1.11 -1.16 19.51
C VAL A 29 0.76 0.13 20.26
N SER A 30 -0.07 1.01 19.67
CA SER A 30 -0.53 2.25 20.30
C SER A 30 -1.47 2.01 21.49
N PRO A 31 -1.56 2.96 22.44
CA PRO A 31 -2.61 2.95 23.46
C PRO A 31 -3.99 2.94 22.80
N ILE A 32 -4.82 1.99 23.19
CA ILE A 32 -6.16 1.82 22.64
C ILE A 32 -7.15 2.59 23.52
N ALA A 33 -7.93 3.47 22.91
CA ALA A 33 -8.97 4.22 23.61
C ALA A 33 -10.05 3.28 24.19
N VAL A 34 -10.64 3.66 25.33
CA VAL A 34 -11.68 2.86 26.00
C VAL A 34 -12.84 2.61 25.03
N GLY A 35 -13.21 1.34 24.85
CA GLY A 35 -14.30 0.93 23.96
C GLY A 35 -13.90 0.76 22.48
N VAL A 36 -12.64 1.00 22.12
CA VAL A 36 -12.10 0.72 20.78
C VAL A 36 -11.41 -0.64 20.79
N THR A 37 -11.64 -1.45 19.76
CA THR A 37 -10.94 -2.72 19.57
C THR A 37 -9.59 -2.47 18.90
N ALA A 38 -8.52 -3.00 19.48
CA ALA A 38 -7.18 -2.97 18.89
C ALA A 38 -7.18 -3.53 17.47
N LEU A 39 -6.45 -2.90 16.56
CA LEU A 39 -6.23 -3.51 15.25
C LEU A 39 -5.40 -4.80 15.41
N ARG A 40 -5.97 -5.90 14.92
CA ARG A 40 -5.32 -7.21 14.84
C ARG A 40 -5.64 -7.81 13.49
N ALA A 41 -4.60 -7.99 12.68
CA ALA A 41 -4.68 -8.69 11.42
C ALA A 41 -3.60 -9.76 11.35
N SER A 42 -3.82 -10.77 10.53
CA SER A 42 -2.82 -11.80 10.30
C SER A 42 -3.01 -12.42 8.94
N ALA A 43 -1.91 -12.79 8.31
CA ALA A 43 -1.92 -13.54 7.07
C ALA A 43 -0.91 -14.69 7.13
N ASP A 44 -1.26 -15.79 6.48
CA ASP A 44 -0.28 -16.81 6.18
C ASP A 44 0.67 -16.30 5.10
N VAL A 45 1.96 -16.42 5.34
CA VAL A 45 2.97 -16.04 4.35
C VAL A 45 3.18 -17.23 3.43
N ILE A 46 2.88 -17.04 2.15
CA ILE A 46 2.99 -18.08 1.14
C ILE A 46 4.41 -18.10 0.58
N TYR A 47 5.03 -19.28 0.55
CA TYR A 47 6.33 -19.48 -0.08
C TYR A 47 6.22 -20.44 -1.26
N SER A 48 7.21 -20.43 -2.15
CA SER A 48 7.32 -21.44 -3.22
C SER A 48 8.17 -22.65 -2.82
N ASP A 49 8.69 -22.68 -1.59
CA ASP A 49 9.52 -23.76 -1.05
C ASP A 49 9.15 -23.99 0.42
N PRO A 50 9.03 -25.23 0.90
CA PRO A 50 8.76 -25.53 2.31
C PRO A 50 9.79 -24.95 3.29
N ASN A 51 11.04 -24.77 2.85
CA ASN A 51 12.12 -24.14 3.61
C ASN A 51 12.19 -22.62 3.37
N GLY A 52 11.17 -22.03 2.75
CA GLY A 52 11.08 -20.59 2.55
C GLY A 52 10.99 -19.84 3.87
N PHE A 53 11.66 -18.70 3.95
CA PHE A 53 11.63 -17.80 5.09
C PHE A 53 11.73 -16.33 4.63
N PRO A 54 11.26 -15.36 5.43
CA PRO A 54 11.39 -13.95 5.11
C PRO A 54 12.85 -13.51 5.30
N VAL A 55 13.35 -12.71 4.37
CA VAL A 55 14.70 -12.12 4.42
C VAL A 55 14.64 -10.63 4.74
N ALA A 56 13.65 -9.93 4.19
CA ALA A 56 13.44 -8.52 4.48
C ALA A 56 11.95 -8.22 4.63
N ILE A 57 11.64 -7.27 5.50
CA ILE A 57 10.30 -6.71 5.68
C ILE A 57 10.47 -5.20 5.74
N GLU A 58 9.82 -4.51 4.82
CA GLU A 58 9.81 -3.05 4.74
C GLU A 58 8.36 -2.55 4.79
N TYR A 59 8.16 -1.34 5.27
CA TYR A 59 6.85 -0.73 5.35
C TYR A 59 6.77 0.47 4.41
N SER A 60 5.81 0.42 3.50
CA SER A 60 5.41 1.53 2.65
C SER A 60 4.36 2.35 3.38
N GLU A 61 4.73 3.53 3.86
CA GLU A 61 3.84 4.40 4.61
C GLU A 61 2.76 5.04 3.73
N ARG A 62 3.13 5.38 2.49
CA ARG A 62 2.26 6.01 1.49
C ARG A 62 1.17 5.05 1.04
N TYR A 63 1.46 3.77 0.87
CA TYR A 63 0.45 2.81 0.40
C TYR A 63 -0.09 1.91 1.52
N ALA A 64 0.42 2.06 2.75
CA ALA A 64 0.10 1.23 3.92
C ALA A 64 0.31 -0.26 3.64
N LEU A 65 1.41 -0.59 2.94
CA LEU A 65 1.76 -1.95 2.56
C LEU A 65 2.98 -2.44 3.34
N ILE A 66 2.92 -3.69 3.78
CA ILE A 66 4.09 -4.46 4.21
C ILE A 66 4.68 -5.14 2.98
N LEU A 67 5.93 -4.82 2.66
CA LEU A 67 6.71 -5.39 1.58
C LEU A 67 7.65 -6.45 2.14
N LEU A 68 7.24 -7.72 2.02
CA LEU A 68 8.02 -8.86 2.49
C LEU A 68 8.77 -9.50 1.33
N ILE A 69 10.09 -9.58 1.42
CA ILE A 69 10.92 -10.37 0.49
C ILE A 69 11.32 -11.67 1.18
N SER A 70 11.06 -12.79 0.52
CA SER A 70 11.51 -14.11 0.97
C SER A 70 12.87 -14.52 0.38
N ALA A 71 13.51 -15.52 0.97
CA ALA A 71 14.71 -16.16 0.41
C ALA A 71 14.49 -16.72 -1.01
N MET A 72 13.25 -17.03 -1.36
CA MET A 72 12.85 -17.49 -2.70
C MET A 72 12.69 -16.35 -3.71
N ARG A 73 12.98 -15.10 -3.31
CA ARG A 73 12.96 -13.89 -4.16
C ARG A 73 11.55 -13.50 -4.56
N ILE A 74 10.58 -13.92 -3.76
CA ILE A 74 9.20 -13.53 -3.88
C ILE A 74 8.99 -12.33 -2.99
N LEU A 75 8.51 -11.24 -3.58
CA LEU A 75 7.90 -10.12 -2.89
C LEU A 75 6.43 -10.44 -2.64
N SER A 76 6.00 -10.32 -1.40
CA SER A 76 4.61 -10.34 -0.98
C SER A 76 4.26 -8.97 -0.39
N ALA A 77 3.33 -8.26 -1.03
CA ALA A 77 2.82 -6.99 -0.53
C ALA A 77 1.47 -7.20 0.17
N LEU A 78 1.38 -6.90 1.46
CA LEU A 78 0.17 -7.09 2.27
C LEU A 78 -0.31 -5.75 2.84
N GLU A 79 -1.62 -5.52 2.86
CA GLU A 79 -2.17 -4.30 3.48
C GLU A 79 -2.16 -4.42 5.02
N ILE A 80 -1.65 -3.40 5.71
CA ILE A 80 -1.33 -3.45 7.16
C ILE A 80 -2.55 -3.59 8.08
N GLY A 81 -3.73 -3.16 7.66
CA GLY A 81 -4.93 -3.19 8.48
C GLY A 81 -5.74 -4.48 8.40
N THR A 82 -5.68 -5.18 7.27
CA THR A 82 -6.49 -6.36 6.97
C THR A 82 -5.65 -7.60 6.67
N ALA A 83 -4.34 -7.44 6.51
CA ALA A 83 -3.40 -8.46 6.05
C ALA A 83 -3.78 -9.07 4.69
N ILE A 84 -4.59 -8.39 3.88
CA ILE A 84 -4.92 -8.87 2.53
C ILE A 84 -3.68 -8.79 1.64
N LEU A 85 -3.34 -9.91 1.01
CA LEU A 85 -2.28 -9.99 0.00
C LEU A 85 -2.70 -9.24 -1.27
N VAL A 86 -1.98 -8.18 -1.61
CA VAL A 86 -2.21 -7.36 -2.81
C VAL A 86 -1.50 -7.97 -4.02
N VAL A 87 -0.21 -8.27 -3.88
CA VAL A 87 0.58 -8.86 -4.95
C VAL A 87 1.61 -9.81 -4.38
N MET A 88 1.82 -10.91 -5.12
CA MET A 88 2.93 -11.81 -4.92
C MET A 88 3.66 -11.94 -6.27
N SER A 89 4.94 -11.62 -6.31
CA SER A 89 5.71 -11.64 -7.55
C SER A 89 7.17 -12.01 -7.28
N LYS A 90 7.78 -12.71 -8.24
CA LYS A 90 9.22 -12.97 -8.22
C LYS A 90 9.96 -11.73 -8.72
N VAL A 91 10.82 -11.16 -7.87
CA VAL A 91 11.44 -9.84 -8.13
C VAL A 91 12.91 -9.89 -8.52
N SER A 92 13.58 -11.04 -8.34
CA SER A 92 14.99 -11.19 -8.69
C SER A 92 15.31 -12.58 -9.24
N THR A 93 16.31 -12.64 -10.12
CA THR A 93 16.90 -13.89 -10.64
C THR A 93 17.74 -14.60 -9.58
N SER A 94 18.07 -13.93 -8.49
CA SER A 94 18.89 -14.43 -7.39
C SER A 94 18.54 -13.80 -6.03
N LEU A 95 19.04 -14.39 -4.95
CA LEU A 95 18.70 -13.99 -3.59
C LEU A 95 19.03 -12.52 -3.35
N ILE A 96 18.02 -11.72 -2.98
CA ILE A 96 18.21 -10.40 -2.37
C ILE A 96 18.61 -10.68 -0.92
N PHE A 97 19.84 -10.38 -0.55
CA PHE A 97 20.39 -10.73 0.77
C PHE A 97 20.36 -9.56 1.76
N THR A 98 20.15 -8.35 1.27
CA THR A 98 20.01 -7.14 2.08
C THR A 98 19.11 -6.13 1.37
N SER A 99 18.38 -5.32 2.13
CA SER A 99 17.58 -4.21 1.62
C SER A 99 17.55 -3.05 2.61
N VAL A 100 17.10 -1.92 2.10
CA VAL A 100 16.79 -0.70 2.86
C VAL A 100 15.52 -0.09 2.31
N SER A 101 14.78 0.63 3.13
CA SER A 101 13.65 1.44 2.68
C SER A 101 14.09 2.50 1.66
N GLU A 102 13.25 2.74 0.66
CA GLU A 102 13.45 3.78 -0.36
C GLU A 102 12.32 4.81 -0.21
N HIS A 103 12.67 6.06 0.12
CA HIS A 103 11.68 7.04 0.57
C HIS A 103 11.05 7.88 -0.55
N THR A 104 11.60 7.88 -1.77
CA THR A 104 11.11 8.70 -2.88
C THR A 104 9.83 8.12 -3.47
N GLU A 105 9.85 6.83 -3.80
CA GLU A 105 8.72 6.06 -4.32
C GLU A 105 8.00 5.25 -3.24
N ASP A 106 8.50 5.30 -1.99
CA ASP A 106 7.95 4.60 -0.82
C ASP A 106 7.93 3.08 -1.04
N GLY A 107 9.13 2.51 -1.13
CA GLY A 107 9.39 1.12 -1.42
C GLY A 107 10.67 0.64 -0.74
N LEU A 108 11.48 -0.14 -1.45
CA LEU A 108 12.76 -0.63 -0.97
C LEU A 108 13.80 -0.72 -2.08
N ILE A 109 15.07 -0.64 -1.69
CA ILE A 109 16.23 -0.97 -2.52
C ILE A 109 16.87 -2.23 -1.93
N GLY A 110 17.10 -3.23 -2.76
CA GLY A 110 17.76 -4.48 -2.38
C GLY A 110 19.01 -4.75 -3.19
N VAL A 111 19.97 -5.46 -2.61
CA VAL A 111 21.15 -5.99 -3.32
C VAL A 111 21.07 -7.50 -3.36
N ASN A 112 21.26 -8.06 -4.55
CA ASN A 112 21.29 -9.50 -4.74
C ASN A 112 22.72 -10.07 -4.74
N VAL A 113 22.85 -11.39 -4.60
CA VAL A 113 24.17 -12.06 -4.46
C VAL A 113 25.08 -11.95 -5.70
N GLN A 114 24.60 -11.38 -6.80
CA GLN A 114 25.34 -11.09 -8.04
C GLN A 114 25.83 -9.63 -8.04
N GLY A 115 25.55 -8.87 -6.98
CA GLY A 115 25.88 -7.45 -6.88
C GLY A 115 24.93 -6.53 -7.63
N GLN A 116 23.78 -7.02 -8.11
CA GLN A 116 22.78 -6.17 -8.76
C GLN A 116 21.98 -5.41 -7.69
N VAL A 117 21.76 -4.12 -7.94
CA VAL A 117 20.91 -3.25 -7.12
C VAL A 117 19.53 -3.21 -7.76
N LEU A 118 18.49 -3.54 -6.99
CA LEU A 118 17.10 -3.56 -7.45
C LEU A 118 16.28 -2.57 -6.62
N GLN A 119 15.57 -1.68 -7.30
CA GLN A 119 14.55 -0.84 -6.67
C GLN A 119 13.18 -1.48 -6.87
N ILE A 120 12.44 -1.60 -5.78
CA ILE A 120 11.09 -2.17 -5.75
C ILE A 120 10.19 -1.12 -5.12
N GLY A 121 9.31 -0.52 -5.93
CA GLY A 121 8.35 0.48 -5.51
C GLY A 121 6.93 0.14 -5.94
N VAL A 122 5.99 0.98 -5.51
CA VAL A 122 4.58 0.87 -5.89
C VAL A 122 4.28 1.86 -7.01
N ASP A 123 3.72 1.36 -8.12
CA ASP A 123 3.25 2.24 -9.19
C ASP A 123 1.93 2.90 -8.79
N GLU A 124 2.00 4.18 -8.43
CA GLU A 124 0.86 4.98 -8.00
C GLU A 124 -0.29 4.99 -9.02
N ARG A 125 0.03 4.98 -10.31
CA ARG A 125 -1.00 5.08 -11.37
C ARG A 125 -1.79 3.80 -11.50
N ASP A 126 -1.16 2.67 -11.19
CA ASP A 126 -1.70 1.35 -11.47
C ASP A 126 -2.22 0.62 -10.23
N ILE A 127 -1.85 1.00 -9.00
CA ILE A 127 -2.24 0.25 -7.79
C ILE A 127 -3.77 0.19 -7.61
N VAL A 128 -4.48 1.31 -7.76
CA VAL A 128 -5.94 1.35 -7.62
C VAL A 128 -6.64 0.59 -8.76
N PRO A 129 -6.33 0.83 -10.06
CA PRO A 129 -6.86 0.00 -11.15
C PRO A 129 -6.58 -1.49 -10.96
N TYR A 130 -5.38 -1.85 -10.52
CA TYR A 130 -5.00 -3.24 -10.27
C TYR A 130 -5.89 -3.89 -9.20
N ILE A 131 -6.10 -3.23 -8.06
CA ILE A 131 -6.92 -3.78 -6.97
C ILE A 131 -8.40 -3.85 -7.38
N THR A 132 -8.92 -2.82 -8.05
CA THR A 132 -10.33 -2.76 -8.44
C THR A 132 -10.67 -3.72 -9.60
N GLN A 133 -9.79 -3.84 -10.60
CA GLN A 133 -10.08 -4.60 -11.82
C GLN A 133 -9.54 -6.03 -11.75
N LYS A 134 -8.31 -6.22 -11.26
CA LYS A 134 -7.67 -7.55 -11.21
C LYS A 134 -8.01 -8.30 -9.93
N LEU A 135 -7.93 -7.65 -8.78
CA LEU A 135 -8.31 -8.28 -7.50
C LEU A 135 -9.81 -8.22 -7.21
N GLN A 136 -10.57 -7.44 -7.99
CA GLN A 136 -12.00 -7.21 -7.80
C GLN A 136 -12.36 -6.79 -6.36
N ASN A 137 -11.45 -6.06 -5.70
CA ASN A 137 -11.55 -5.72 -4.29
C ASN A 137 -11.66 -4.20 -4.09
N VAL A 138 -12.82 -3.65 -4.42
CA VAL A 138 -13.11 -2.21 -4.27
C VAL A 138 -12.89 -1.71 -2.82
N PRO A 139 -13.30 -2.43 -1.75
CA PRO A 139 -13.06 -1.99 -0.38
C PRO A 139 -11.56 -1.83 -0.04
N LEU A 140 -10.70 -2.72 -0.54
CA LEU A 140 -9.25 -2.61 -0.34
C LEU A 140 -8.67 -1.41 -1.09
N ALA A 141 -9.11 -1.18 -2.33
CA ALA A 141 -8.66 -0.04 -3.12
C ALA A 141 -8.97 1.29 -2.42
N HIS A 142 -10.17 1.38 -1.85
CA HIS A 142 -10.58 2.55 -1.06
C HIS A 142 -9.69 2.77 0.17
N ARG A 143 -9.34 1.70 0.91
CA ARG A 143 -8.47 1.79 2.09
C ARG A 143 -7.07 2.31 1.74
N ILE A 144 -6.46 1.76 0.69
CA ILE A 144 -5.14 2.21 0.24
C ILE A 144 -5.18 3.67 -0.22
N MET A 145 -6.23 4.06 -0.93
CA MET A 145 -6.43 5.44 -1.37
C MET A 145 -6.60 6.41 -0.19
N GLU A 146 -7.36 6.03 0.85
CA GLU A 146 -7.51 6.80 2.08
C GLU A 146 -6.18 6.97 2.82
N LYS A 147 -5.37 5.90 2.92
CA LYS A 147 -4.05 5.94 3.57
C LYS A 147 -3.06 6.79 2.79
N GLN A 148 -3.04 6.64 1.47
CA GLN A 148 -2.21 7.45 0.57
C GLN A 148 -2.52 8.93 0.71
N LEU A 149 -3.80 9.27 0.77
CA LEU A 149 -4.23 10.63 1.00
C LEU A 149 -3.72 11.13 2.36
N LYS A 150 -3.97 10.38 3.44
CA LYS A 150 -3.49 10.74 4.77
C LYS A 150 -1.97 10.95 4.79
N TRP A 151 -1.20 10.10 4.11
CA TRP A 151 0.24 10.24 4.01
C TRP A 151 0.64 11.55 3.32
N GLN A 152 0.01 11.88 2.18
CA GLN A 152 0.24 13.14 1.45
C GLN A 152 -0.06 14.36 2.31
N LEU A 153 -1.13 14.31 3.11
CA LEU A 153 -1.54 15.43 3.97
C LEU A 153 -0.58 15.72 5.12
N LEU A 154 0.08 14.68 5.62
CA LEU A 154 0.97 14.76 6.76
C LEU A 154 2.41 15.13 6.35
N GLN A 155 2.72 15.19 5.05
CA GLN A 155 4.05 15.59 4.59
C GLN A 155 4.33 17.08 4.90
N PRO A 156 5.50 17.42 5.45
CA PRO A 156 5.91 18.80 5.65
C PRO A 156 6.24 19.45 4.30
N GLY A 157 5.29 20.21 3.77
CA GLY A 157 5.41 20.98 2.53
C GLY A 157 4.05 21.57 2.13
N GLU A 158 4.03 22.85 1.75
CA GLU A 158 3.00 23.32 0.82
C GLU A 158 3.19 22.53 -0.49
N VAL A 159 2.14 22.10 -1.22
CA VAL A 159 2.18 21.31 -2.50
C VAL A 159 2.01 19.78 -2.24
N LEU A 160 0.94 19.03 -2.61
CA LEU A 160 -0.26 19.30 -3.41
C LEU A 160 -1.42 18.38 -2.99
N ILE A 161 -2.52 18.99 -2.54
CA ILE A 161 -3.84 18.43 -2.83
C ILE A 161 -4.20 18.96 -4.21
N THR A 162 -3.60 18.35 -5.24
CA THR A 162 -3.81 18.80 -6.62
C THR A 162 -5.28 18.60 -6.99
N TYR A 163 -5.79 19.41 -7.93
CA TYR A 163 -7.06 19.15 -8.62
C TYR A 163 -7.23 17.67 -9.01
N HIS A 164 -6.14 17.02 -9.44
CA HIS A 164 -6.12 15.61 -9.80
C HIS A 164 -6.44 14.64 -8.65
N THR A 165 -5.95 14.91 -7.42
CA THR A 165 -6.29 14.12 -6.23
C THR A 165 -7.78 14.25 -5.92
N ILE A 166 -8.31 15.48 -5.98
CA ILE A 166 -9.74 15.77 -5.78
C ILE A 166 -10.60 15.05 -6.82
N GLN A 167 -10.23 15.09 -8.11
CA GLN A 167 -10.96 14.40 -9.17
C GLN A 167 -10.98 12.87 -8.98
N ARG A 168 -9.86 12.26 -8.59
CA ARG A 168 -9.81 10.82 -8.27
C ARG A 168 -10.81 10.48 -7.16
N PHE A 169 -10.94 11.32 -6.13
CA PHE A 169 -11.92 11.13 -5.05
C PHE A 169 -13.37 11.38 -5.47
N ARG A 170 -13.64 12.33 -6.38
CA ARG A 170 -14.99 12.52 -6.93
C ARG A 170 -15.46 11.30 -7.72
N THR A 171 -14.53 10.61 -8.39
CA THR A 171 -14.83 9.39 -9.16
C THR A 171 -14.81 8.12 -8.31
N ALA A 172 -14.36 8.17 -7.06
CA ALA A 172 -14.34 7.01 -6.18
C ALA A 172 -15.78 6.66 -5.76
N LEU A 173 -16.22 5.45 -6.12
CA LEU A 173 -17.57 4.96 -5.85
C LEU A 173 -17.87 4.95 -4.33
N PRO A 174 -19.01 5.51 -3.89
CA PRO A 174 -19.40 5.46 -2.48
C PRO A 174 -19.68 4.01 -2.06
N THR A 175 -18.94 3.52 -1.06
CA THR A 175 -19.22 2.20 -0.46
C THR A 175 -20.12 2.33 0.77
N GLY A 176 -21.31 1.72 0.71
CA GLY A 176 -22.09 1.39 1.90
C GLY A 176 -22.73 2.55 2.68
N GLY A 177 -23.38 3.50 2.00
CA GLY A 177 -24.17 4.56 2.64
C GLY A 177 -23.37 5.60 3.44
N ARG A 178 -22.03 5.48 3.49
CA ARG A 178 -21.16 6.53 4.03
C ARG A 178 -20.93 7.59 2.96
N ALA A 179 -20.92 8.85 3.39
CA ALA A 179 -20.64 10.00 2.53
C ALA A 179 -19.31 9.78 1.78
N PRO A 180 -19.17 10.25 0.52
CA PRO A 180 -17.95 10.12 -0.27
C PRO A 180 -16.73 10.58 0.54
N PRO A 181 -15.56 9.92 0.41
CA PRO A 181 -14.37 10.22 1.23
C PRO A 181 -13.95 11.70 1.17
N LEU A 182 -14.24 12.37 0.06
CA LEU A 182 -14.05 13.81 -0.11
C LEU A 182 -14.75 14.65 0.97
N MET A 183 -15.90 14.21 1.49
CA MET A 183 -16.66 14.92 2.53
C MET A 183 -16.03 14.82 3.92
N GLN A 184 -15.24 13.77 4.19
CA GLN A 184 -14.56 13.58 5.49
C GLN A 184 -13.20 14.27 5.51
N TYR A 185 -12.68 14.61 4.33
CA TYR A 185 -11.32 15.06 4.14
C TYR A 185 -10.98 16.42 4.76
N PRO A 186 -11.79 17.50 4.61
CA PRO A 186 -11.52 18.78 5.27
C PRO A 186 -11.51 18.67 6.80
N ALA A 187 -12.34 17.79 7.36
CA ALA A 187 -12.39 17.57 8.81
C ALA A 187 -11.11 16.90 9.34
N VAL A 188 -10.55 15.92 8.61
CA VAL A 188 -9.28 15.27 8.96
C VAL A 188 -8.11 16.24 8.83
N LEU A 189 -8.12 17.09 7.80
CA LEU A 189 -7.11 18.11 7.59
C LEU A 189 -7.05 19.12 8.74
N LEU A 190 -8.20 19.64 9.15
CA LEU A 190 -8.31 20.62 10.24
C LEU A 190 -7.82 20.09 11.60
N GLN A 191 -7.79 18.76 11.80
CA GLN A 191 -7.21 18.15 13.00
C GLN A 191 -5.68 18.22 13.03
N HIS A 192 -5.02 18.35 11.88
CA HIS A 192 -3.57 18.22 11.75
C HIS A 192 -2.88 19.50 11.26
N ARG A 193 -3.56 20.35 10.47
CA ARG A 193 -3.00 21.59 9.92
C ARG A 193 -4.06 22.63 9.53
N ARG A 194 -3.60 23.87 9.30
CA ARG A 194 -4.42 24.92 8.66
C ARG A 194 -4.66 24.60 7.19
N LEU A 195 -5.85 24.94 6.71
CA LEU A 195 -6.21 24.77 5.31
C LEU A 195 -5.58 25.86 4.43
N ASN A 196 -5.18 25.53 3.21
CA ASN A 196 -4.82 26.51 2.18
C ASN A 196 -6.07 27.06 1.45
N GLU A 197 -5.87 28.03 0.54
CA GLU A 197 -6.98 28.67 -0.19
C GLU A 197 -7.83 27.68 -0.99
N GLN A 198 -7.21 26.73 -1.69
CA GLN A 198 -7.95 25.73 -2.49
C GLN A 198 -8.73 24.74 -1.62
N GLU A 199 -8.13 24.30 -0.51
CA GLU A 199 -8.78 23.45 0.50
C GLU A 199 -9.98 24.16 1.15
N SER A 200 -9.82 25.45 1.46
CA SER A 200 -10.86 26.29 2.05
C SER A 200 -12.02 26.52 1.07
N LEU A 201 -11.72 26.68 -0.22
CA LEU A 201 -12.73 26.83 -1.28
C LEU A 201 -13.55 25.56 -1.51
N GLU A 202 -12.93 24.37 -1.44
CA GLU A 202 -13.68 23.10 -1.53
C GLU A 202 -14.60 22.89 -0.32
N GLN A 203 -14.19 23.33 0.87
CA GLN A 203 -15.04 23.29 2.07
C GLN A 203 -16.30 24.17 1.94
N LEU A 204 -16.22 25.23 1.15
CA LEU A 204 -17.31 26.19 0.93
C LEU A 204 -18.22 25.82 -0.23
N ARG A 205 -17.90 24.78 -1.02
CA ARG A 205 -18.77 24.40 -2.14
C ARG A 205 -20.08 23.82 -1.60
N PRO A 206 -21.24 24.34 -2.04
CA PRO A 206 -22.53 23.79 -1.68
C PRO A 206 -22.63 22.33 -2.12
N ILE A 207 -23.26 21.50 -1.29
CA ILE A 207 -23.66 20.15 -1.67
C ILE A 207 -24.76 20.33 -2.71
N GLU A 208 -24.46 20.15 -4.00
CA GLU A 208 -25.51 20.03 -5.01
C GLU A 208 -26.27 18.72 -4.70
N PRO A 209 -27.57 18.79 -4.34
CA PRO A 209 -28.38 17.59 -4.22
C PRO A 209 -28.53 16.98 -5.62
N GLN A 210 -28.16 15.70 -5.75
CA GLN A 210 -28.57 14.88 -6.89
C GLN A 210 -30.03 14.45 -6.73
#